data_AF-A0A4U9H7U0-F1
#
_entry.id   AF-A0A4U9H7U0-F1
#
_cell.length_a   1.000
_cell.length_b   1.000
_cell.length_c   1.000
_cell.angle_alpha   90.00
_cell.angle_beta   90.00
_cell.angle_gamma   90.00
#
_symmetry.space_group_name_H-M   'P 1'
#
loop_
_entity.id
_entity.type
_entity.pdbx_description
1 polymer ?
#
loop_
_entity_poly.entity_id
_entity_poly.type
_entity_poly.pdbx_seq_one_letter_code
_entity_poly.pdbx_strand_id
1 'polypeptide(L)'
;MPSVNVTSRGAWNIVGKQSWGRLGMTEPAGDFGRNITASSAERILVLGTGEFVWEPYLLAERLEQAGAAVVYSSTTRSPIATGFAIKSAIAFTDNYGLGIANFVYNVAHQRFDRILLCIETPAQSVDSLLLTALADVAPVVEVVTYE
;
A
#
# COMPACT_ATOMS: atom_id res chain seq x y z
N MET A 1 -15.90 4.94 -31.03
CA MET A 1 -14.51 5.14 -30.56
C MET A 1 -14.59 5.51 -29.09
N PRO A 2 -13.83 4.87 -28.18
CA PRO A 2 -13.77 5.32 -26.79
C PRO A 2 -13.22 6.76 -26.76
N SER A 3 -13.73 7.57 -25.85
CA SER A 3 -13.31 8.96 -25.67
C SER A 3 -11.91 9.00 -25.06
N VAL A 4 -10.87 8.88 -25.89
CA VAL A 4 -9.46 8.77 -25.47
C VAL A 4 -8.89 10.02 -24.77
N ASN A 5 -9.66 11.10 -24.69
CA ASN A 5 -9.30 12.35 -23.99
C ASN A 5 -10.13 12.60 -22.73
N VAL A 6 -10.83 11.58 -22.21
CA VAL A 6 -11.57 11.68 -20.96
C VAL A 6 -10.83 10.89 -19.90
N THR A 7 -10.24 11.58 -18.93
CA THR A 7 -9.73 10.98 -17.70
C THR A 7 -10.92 10.73 -16.77
N SER A 8 -11.23 9.47 -16.50
CA SER A 8 -12.18 9.12 -15.45
C SER A 8 -11.56 9.45 -14.09
N ARG A 9 -12.32 10.11 -13.21
CA ARG A 9 -12.00 10.17 -11.78
C ARG A 9 -12.68 9.00 -11.09
N GLY A 10 -11.95 8.37 -10.18
CA GLY A 10 -12.52 7.35 -9.30
C GLY A 10 -13.54 7.94 -8.31
N ALA A 11 -14.31 7.07 -7.67
CA ALA A 11 -15.29 7.46 -6.65
C ALA A 11 -14.64 8.06 -5.39
N TRP A 12 -13.36 7.76 -5.15
CA TRP A 12 -12.62 8.22 -3.98
C TRP A 12 -11.64 9.33 -4.34
N ASN A 13 -11.71 10.42 -3.57
CA ASN A 13 -10.72 11.49 -3.64
C ASN A 13 -9.43 11.05 -2.94
N ILE A 14 -8.31 11.64 -3.35
CA ILE A 14 -7.08 11.55 -2.57
C ILE A 14 -7.21 12.43 -1.32
N VAL A 15 -6.67 11.94 -0.22
CA VAL A 15 -6.58 12.63 1.06
C VAL A 15 -5.12 12.95 1.38
N GLY A 16 -4.89 14.15 1.89
CA GLY A 16 -3.56 14.62 2.24
C GLY A 16 -2.79 15.25 1.07
N LYS A 17 -1.46 15.24 1.17
CA LYS A 17 -0.59 15.96 0.24
C LYS A 17 -0.47 15.24 -1.09
N GLN A 18 -0.76 15.96 -2.18
CA GLN A 18 -0.54 15.50 -3.56
C GLN A 18 0.95 15.59 -3.92
N SER A 19 1.78 14.73 -3.34
CA SER A 19 3.21 14.68 -3.63
C SER A 19 3.69 13.23 -3.75
N TRP A 20 4.51 12.94 -4.76
CA TRP A 20 5.20 11.65 -5.01
C TRP A 20 4.38 10.49 -5.60
N GLY A 21 3.24 10.79 -6.22
CA GLY A 21 2.56 9.85 -7.14
C GLY A 21 1.98 10.51 -8.39
N ARG A 22 1.64 11.81 -8.33
CA ARG A 22 0.99 12.55 -9.43
C ARG A 22 1.66 13.88 -9.79
N LEU A 23 2.52 14.43 -8.92
CA LEU A 23 3.23 15.71 -9.11
C LEU A 23 4.69 15.57 -8.67
N GLY A 24 5.58 16.29 -9.34
CA GLY A 24 7.01 16.34 -8.99
C GLY A 24 7.28 17.13 -7.70
N MET A 25 8.32 16.75 -6.97
CA MET A 25 8.72 17.37 -5.71
C MET A 25 10.24 17.32 -5.53
N THR A 26 10.80 18.28 -4.79
CA THR A 26 12.25 18.42 -4.56
C THR A 26 12.72 17.77 -3.25
N GLU A 27 11.89 17.78 -2.19
CA GLU A 27 12.25 17.23 -0.87
C GLU A 27 11.04 16.52 -0.23
N PRO A 28 11.18 15.29 0.32
CA PRO A 28 10.12 14.60 1.03
C PRO A 28 9.70 15.31 2.33
N ALA A 29 8.42 15.18 2.71
CA ALA A 29 7.97 15.68 3.99
C ALA A 29 8.34 14.71 5.14
N GLY A 30 8.43 13.41 4.82
CA GLY A 30 8.77 12.37 5.80
C GLY A 30 7.83 12.39 7.00
N ASP A 31 6.55 12.73 6.75
CA ASP A 31 5.57 12.98 7.80
C ASP A 31 4.43 11.97 7.86
N PHE A 32 4.41 11.04 6.92
CA PHE A 32 3.46 9.96 6.90
C PHE A 32 3.69 8.96 8.06
N GLY A 33 2.62 8.66 8.79
CA GLY A 33 2.64 7.71 9.90
C GLY A 33 3.59 8.07 11.06
N ARG A 34 3.87 9.35 11.30
CA ARG A 34 4.84 9.83 12.33
C ARG A 34 4.61 9.25 13.73
N ASN A 35 3.36 9.00 14.09
CA ASN A 35 2.95 8.41 15.36
C ASN A 35 3.15 6.88 15.43
N ILE A 36 3.42 6.23 14.30
CA ILE A 36 3.63 4.78 14.24
C ILE A 36 5.05 4.46 14.73
N THR A 37 5.12 3.63 15.76
CA THR A 37 6.36 3.07 16.31
C THR A 37 6.36 1.56 16.14
N ALA A 38 7.54 0.94 16.28
CA ALA A 38 7.69 -0.52 16.25
C ALA A 38 8.43 -1.03 17.48
N SER A 39 8.14 -2.27 17.85
CA SER A 39 8.95 -3.00 18.83
C SER A 39 10.20 -3.57 18.15
N SER A 40 11.28 -3.73 18.90
CA SER A 40 12.49 -4.40 18.39
C SER A 40 12.15 -5.81 17.88
N ALA A 41 12.66 -6.15 16.70
CA ALA A 41 12.44 -7.40 15.97
C ALA A 41 10.98 -7.71 15.57
N GLU A 42 10.05 -6.76 15.72
CA GLU A 42 8.68 -6.89 15.20
C GLU A 42 8.72 -7.05 13.67
N ARG A 43 8.06 -8.09 13.13
CA ARG A 43 8.03 -8.32 11.68
C ARG A 43 6.91 -7.50 11.06
N ILE A 44 7.28 -6.43 10.37
CA ILE A 44 6.33 -5.47 9.80
C ILE A 44 6.40 -5.54 8.29
N LEU A 45 5.25 -5.69 7.64
CA LEU A 45 5.12 -5.43 6.22
C LEU A 45 4.51 -4.04 6.01
N VAL A 46 5.23 -3.18 5.30
CA VAL A 46 4.71 -1.88 4.85
C VAL A 46 4.31 -2.01 3.38
N LEU A 47 3.04 -1.72 3.09
CA LEU A 47 2.45 -1.81 1.74
C LEU A 47 2.07 -0.43 1.23
N GLY A 48 2.79 0.08 0.22
CA GLY A 48 2.32 1.22 -0.59
C GLY A 48 1.24 0.81 -1.60
N THR A 49 0.50 1.77 -2.14
CA THR A 49 -0.57 1.49 -3.13
C THR A 49 -0.39 2.29 -4.40
N GLY A 50 -0.47 1.62 -5.56
CA GLY A 50 -0.35 2.25 -6.87
C GLY A 50 0.88 3.16 -6.96
N GLU A 51 0.63 4.45 -7.18
CA GLU A 51 1.65 5.48 -7.26
C GLU A 51 2.05 6.08 -5.89
N PHE A 52 1.32 5.80 -4.80
CA PHE A 52 1.64 6.24 -3.44
C PHE A 52 2.60 5.26 -2.76
N VAL A 53 3.89 5.41 -3.07
CA VAL A 53 4.97 4.48 -2.65
C VAL A 53 6.13 5.14 -1.92
N TRP A 54 6.38 6.44 -2.13
CA TRP A 54 7.57 7.09 -1.57
C TRP A 54 7.46 7.36 -0.06
N GLU A 55 6.40 8.01 0.39
CA GLU A 55 6.19 8.25 1.83
C GLU A 55 6.03 6.93 2.63
N PRO A 56 5.34 5.89 2.13
CA PRO A 56 5.34 4.56 2.74
C PRO A 56 6.75 3.93 2.83
N TYR A 57 7.60 4.13 1.82
CA TYR A 57 8.98 3.66 1.87
C TYR A 57 9.79 4.33 2.98
N LEU A 58 9.67 5.66 3.14
CA LEU A 58 10.32 6.39 4.24
C LEU A 58 9.82 5.95 5.62
N LEU A 59 8.53 5.63 5.74
CA LEU A 59 7.97 5.02 6.94
C LEU A 59 8.63 3.65 7.21
N ALA A 60 8.78 2.80 6.19
CA ALA A 60 9.44 1.51 6.33
C ALA A 60 10.89 1.63 6.82
N GLU A 61 11.68 2.53 6.22
CA GLU A 61 13.06 2.80 6.65
C GLU A 61 13.14 3.26 8.11
N ARG A 62 12.23 4.16 8.53
CA ARG A 62 12.21 4.63 9.92
C ARG A 62 11.89 3.51 10.92
N LEU A 63 10.99 2.60 10.57
CA LEU A 63 10.66 1.46 11.43
C LEU A 63 11.81 0.45 11.49
N GLU A 64 12.51 0.23 10.38
CA GLU A 64 13.73 -0.60 10.33
C GLU A 64 14.83 0.00 11.23
N GLN A 65 15.06 1.31 11.13
CA GLN A 65 16.02 2.04 11.99
C GLN A 65 15.65 1.98 13.48
N ALA A 66 14.36 1.83 13.80
CA ALA A 66 13.88 1.62 15.17
C ALA A 66 14.06 0.16 15.66
N GLY A 67 14.61 -0.73 14.82
CA GLY A 67 14.95 -2.11 15.16
C GLY A 67 13.92 -3.16 14.73
N ALA A 68 12.90 -2.80 13.96
CA ALA A 68 11.93 -3.76 13.43
C ALA A 68 12.51 -4.56 12.26
N ALA A 69 11.98 -5.77 12.04
CA ALA A 69 12.28 -6.58 10.85
C ALA A 69 11.29 -6.20 9.74
N VAL A 70 11.64 -5.20 8.93
CA VAL A 70 10.73 -4.61 7.95
C VAL A 70 10.86 -5.26 6.57
N VAL A 71 9.71 -5.53 5.95
CA VAL A 71 9.59 -5.85 4.52
C VAL A 71 8.76 -4.75 3.87
N TYR A 72 9.22 -4.23 2.72
CA TYR A 72 8.48 -3.26 1.93
C TYR A 72 7.99 -3.89 0.63
N SER A 73 6.75 -3.57 0.23
CA SER A 73 6.18 -3.92 -1.07
C SER A 73 5.12 -2.90 -1.47
N SER A 74 4.60 -2.99 -2.69
CA SER A 74 3.51 -2.13 -3.15
C SER A 74 2.52 -2.89 -4.03
N THR A 75 1.30 -2.36 -4.12
CA THR A 75 0.32 -2.84 -5.08
C THR A 75 0.69 -2.43 -6.50
N THR A 76 0.19 -3.16 -7.49
CA THR A 76 0.38 -2.82 -8.90
C THR A 76 -0.83 -3.20 -9.74
N ARG A 77 -1.00 -2.55 -10.88
CA ARG A 77 -1.98 -2.90 -11.92
C ARG A 77 -1.47 -3.98 -12.88
N SER A 78 -0.19 -4.31 -12.83
CA SER A 78 0.43 -5.29 -13.73
C SER A 78 0.00 -6.71 -13.33
N PRO A 79 -0.67 -7.48 -14.23
CA PRO A 79 -1.12 -8.84 -13.94
C PRO A 79 0.02 -9.85 -14.16
N ILE A 80 1.01 -9.83 -13.28
CA ILE A 80 2.13 -10.78 -13.28
C ILE A 80 1.60 -12.18 -12.96
N ALA A 81 1.95 -13.16 -13.79
CA ALA A 81 1.60 -14.56 -13.57
C ALA A 81 2.36 -15.15 -12.37
N THR A 82 1.70 -16.01 -11.62
CA THR A 82 2.36 -16.82 -10.58
C THR A 82 3.26 -17.88 -11.22
N GLY A 83 4.39 -18.16 -10.57
CA GLY A 83 5.46 -19.03 -11.06
C GLY A 83 6.84 -18.42 -10.82
N PHE A 84 7.86 -19.28 -10.78
CA PHE A 84 9.25 -18.89 -10.53
C PHE A 84 9.42 -18.03 -9.26
N ALA A 85 9.74 -16.74 -9.42
CA ALA A 85 9.94 -15.80 -8.32
C ALA A 85 8.63 -15.31 -7.66
N ILE A 86 7.48 -15.47 -8.34
CA ILE A 86 6.17 -15.06 -7.83
C ILE A 86 5.43 -16.28 -7.28
N LYS A 87 5.46 -16.44 -5.96
CA LYS A 87 4.90 -17.58 -5.24
C LYS A 87 3.43 -17.42 -4.87
N SER A 88 2.95 -16.18 -4.75
CA SER A 88 1.54 -15.90 -4.46
C SER A 88 1.10 -14.56 -5.05
N ALA A 89 -0.20 -14.44 -5.30
CA ALA A 89 -0.85 -13.21 -5.76
C ALA A 89 -2.17 -13.03 -5.00
N ILE A 90 -2.43 -11.80 -4.55
CA ILE A 90 -3.72 -11.35 -4.03
C ILE A 90 -4.27 -10.36 -5.05
N ALA A 91 -5.43 -10.64 -5.63
CA ALA A 91 -6.11 -9.78 -6.60
C ALA A 91 -7.31 -9.11 -5.95
N PHE A 92 -7.48 -7.82 -6.18
CA PHE A 92 -8.51 -6.97 -5.57
C PHE A 92 -8.75 -5.72 -6.44
N THR A 93 -9.71 -4.88 -6.07
CA THR A 93 -10.06 -3.63 -6.78
C THR A 93 -9.29 -2.43 -6.22
N ASP A 94 -8.97 -1.46 -7.08
CA ASP A 94 -8.30 -0.22 -6.68
C ASP A 94 -9.05 0.58 -5.60
N ASN A 95 -8.29 1.26 -4.74
CA ASN A 95 -8.76 2.15 -3.70
C ASN A 95 -9.21 3.53 -4.22
N TYR A 96 -9.15 3.79 -5.53
CA TYR A 96 -9.72 5.00 -6.13
C TYR A 96 -11.18 4.79 -6.55
N GLY A 97 -11.68 3.55 -6.60
CA GLY A 97 -13.04 3.22 -7.02
C GLY A 97 -13.24 3.27 -8.53
N LEU A 98 -12.21 2.95 -9.31
CA LEU A 98 -12.29 2.85 -10.78
C LEU A 98 -12.67 1.44 -11.26
N GLY A 99 -12.69 0.44 -10.38
CA GLY A 99 -12.95 -0.95 -10.77
C GLY A 99 -11.73 -1.61 -11.43
N ILE A 100 -10.54 -1.04 -11.26
CA ILE A 100 -9.30 -1.51 -11.88
C ILE A 100 -8.69 -2.59 -10.98
N ALA A 101 -8.42 -3.75 -11.59
CA ALA A 101 -7.72 -4.83 -10.91
C ALA A 101 -6.34 -4.39 -10.44
N ASN A 102 -6.08 -4.64 -9.16
CA ASN A 102 -4.79 -4.45 -8.50
C ASN A 102 -4.33 -5.77 -7.90
N PHE A 103 -3.02 -5.87 -7.73
CA PHE A 103 -2.35 -7.07 -7.29
C PHE A 103 -1.32 -6.75 -6.21
N VAL A 104 -1.21 -7.63 -5.22
CA VAL A 104 -0.09 -7.73 -4.29
C VAL A 104 0.54 -9.11 -4.45
N TYR A 105 1.86 -9.13 -4.62
CA TYR A 105 2.61 -10.35 -4.87
C TYR A 105 3.42 -10.78 -3.65
N ASN A 106 3.63 -12.08 -3.55
CA ASN A 106 4.47 -12.72 -2.55
C ASN A 106 4.07 -12.46 -1.08
N VAL A 107 2.85 -12.01 -0.79
CA VAL A 107 2.41 -11.76 0.60
C VAL A 107 1.64 -12.95 1.19
N ALA A 108 0.69 -13.53 0.45
CA ALA A 108 -0.26 -14.53 0.98
C ALA A 108 0.37 -15.80 1.63
N HIS A 109 1.63 -16.11 1.34
CA HIS A 109 2.33 -17.28 1.89
C HIS A 109 3.27 -16.92 3.06
N GLN A 110 3.41 -15.64 3.39
CA GLN A 110 4.27 -15.15 4.45
C GLN A 110 3.48 -14.91 5.75
N ARG A 111 4.17 -14.55 6.82
CA ARG A 111 3.57 -14.18 8.12
C ARG A 111 4.26 -12.96 8.68
N PHE A 112 3.47 -12.01 9.15
CA PHE A 112 3.93 -10.77 9.78
C PHE A 112 3.24 -10.61 11.14
N ASP A 113 3.85 -9.84 12.02
CA ASP A 113 3.23 -9.46 13.28
C ASP A 113 2.27 -8.28 13.04
N ARG A 114 2.59 -7.41 12.07
CA ARG A 114 1.77 -6.28 11.67
C ARG A 114 1.92 -5.94 10.18
N ILE A 115 0.83 -5.50 9.55
CA ILE A 115 0.82 -4.92 8.21
C ILE A 115 0.35 -3.47 8.28
N LEU A 116 1.12 -2.57 7.66
CA LEU A 116 0.76 -1.17 7.47
C LEU A 116 0.37 -0.97 6.00
N LEU A 117 -0.93 -0.95 5.71
CA LEU A 117 -1.47 -0.66 4.39
C LEU A 117 -1.58 0.85 4.20
N CYS A 118 -0.65 1.40 3.44
CA CYS A 118 -0.47 2.84 3.26
C CYS A 118 -1.18 3.30 1.98
N ILE A 119 -2.19 4.16 2.14
CA ILE A 119 -3.00 4.65 1.04
C ILE A 119 -3.11 6.17 1.06
N GLU A 120 -3.31 6.74 -0.13
CA GLU A 120 -3.60 8.16 -0.31
C GLU A 120 -5.10 8.44 -0.44
N THR A 121 -5.99 7.48 -0.18
CA THR A 121 -7.46 7.65 -0.22
C THR A 121 -8.06 7.39 1.17
N PRO A 122 -9.35 7.69 1.43
CA PRO A 122 -9.95 7.43 2.74
C PRO A 122 -9.88 5.95 3.12
N ALA A 123 -9.77 5.62 4.40
CA ALA A 123 -9.62 4.22 4.85
C ALA A 123 -10.73 3.28 4.35
N GLN A 124 -11.96 3.79 4.26
CA GLN A 124 -13.14 3.07 3.75
C GLN A 124 -13.11 2.75 2.25
N SER A 125 -12.12 3.27 1.50
CA SER A 125 -11.97 3.01 0.07
C SER A 125 -11.31 1.66 -0.25
N VAL A 126 -10.70 1.02 0.75
CA VAL A 126 -9.98 -0.24 0.56
C VAL A 126 -10.95 -1.38 0.25
N ASP A 127 -10.62 -2.20 -0.74
CA ASP A 127 -11.37 -3.42 -1.05
C ASP A 127 -11.31 -4.40 0.13
N SER A 128 -12.49 -4.84 0.58
CA SER A 128 -12.66 -5.86 1.62
C SER A 128 -11.91 -7.17 1.33
N LEU A 129 -11.72 -7.55 0.06
CA LEU A 129 -10.95 -8.72 -0.33
C LEU A 129 -9.47 -8.58 0.05
N LEU A 130 -8.90 -7.38 -0.13
CA LEU A 130 -7.54 -7.10 0.29
C LEU A 130 -7.43 -7.19 1.82
N LEU A 131 -8.32 -6.52 2.55
CA LEU A 131 -8.29 -6.53 4.03
C LEU A 131 -8.40 -7.95 4.60
N THR A 132 -9.30 -8.75 4.04
CA THR A 132 -9.47 -10.16 4.44
C THR A 132 -8.20 -10.96 4.20
N ALA A 133 -7.61 -10.85 3.00
CA ALA A 133 -6.40 -11.58 2.66
C ALA A 133 -5.16 -11.13 3.47
N LEU A 134 -5.09 -9.87 3.87
CA LEU A 134 -4.03 -9.37 4.76
C LEU A 134 -4.22 -9.86 6.20
N ALA A 135 -5.46 -9.94 6.68
CA ALA A 135 -5.77 -10.46 8.02
C ALA A 135 -5.43 -11.97 8.16
N ASP A 136 -5.43 -12.72 7.06
CA ASP A 136 -5.01 -14.14 7.05
C ASP A 136 -3.50 -14.33 7.27
N VAL A 137 -2.68 -13.29 7.04
CA VAL A 137 -1.21 -13.35 7.14
C VAL A 137 -0.62 -12.54 8.29
N ALA A 138 -1.41 -11.67 8.92
CA ALA A 138 -1.00 -10.90 10.09
C ALA A 138 -2.18 -10.65 11.06
N PRO A 139 -1.95 -10.75 12.38
CA PRO A 139 -3.00 -10.49 13.37
C PRO A 139 -3.40 -9.02 13.47
N VAL A 140 -2.55 -8.10 12.98
CA VAL A 140 -2.79 -6.66 12.99
C VAL A 140 -2.62 -6.11 11.58
N VAL A 141 -3.67 -5.50 11.04
CA VAL A 141 -3.66 -4.78 9.76
C VAL A 141 -4.14 -3.35 10.03
N GLU A 142 -3.26 -2.37 9.85
CA GLU A 142 -3.57 -0.96 10.02
C GLU A 142 -3.63 -0.28 8.65
N VAL A 143 -4.75 0.39 8.37
CA VAL A 143 -4.86 1.27 7.19
C VAL A 143 -4.33 2.64 7.59
N VAL A 144 -3.20 3.02 7.01
CA VAL A 144 -2.53 4.29 7.28
C VAL A 144 -2.88 5.26 6.17
N THR A 145 -3.41 6.42 6.54
CA THR A 145 -3.79 7.50 5.63
C THR A 145 -3.33 8.84 6.21
N TYR A 146 -3.55 9.95 5.50
CA TYR A 146 -3.34 11.30 6.02
C TYR A 146 -4.55 11.87 6.81
N GLU A 147 -5.64 11.11 6.95
CA GLU A 147 -6.79 11.47 7.81
C GLU A 147 -6.46 11.41 9.30
#